data_AF-A0A1Y0H2U6-F1
#
_entry.id   AF-A0A1Y0H2U6-F1
#
_cell.length_a   1.000
_cell.length_b   1.000
_cell.length_c   1.000
_cell.angle_alpha   90.00
_cell.angle_beta   90.00
_cell.angle_gamma   90.00
#
_symmetry.space_group_name_H-M   'P 1'
#
loop_
_entity.id
_entity.type
_entity.pdbx_description
1 polymer ?
#
loop_
_entity_poly.entity_id
_entity_poly.type
_entity_poly.pdbx_seq_one_letter_code
_entity_poly.pdbx_strand_id
1 'polypeptide(L)'
;MAQRTVETIERRTFPEISLDAFVAETDRKALAALQRVPLLPKVISKFHEAGADRWIYCWNMAMSVRCGPKQYGTVYRIVEECSDILDMPTPELYLTNNPFPNAFAGGLIGPTLLCVRASLIL
;
A
#
# COMPACT_ATOMS: atom_id res chain seq x y z
N MET A 1 0.31 -34.39 16.65
CA MET A 1 0.72 -33.88 15.32
C MET A 1 -0.54 -33.75 14.47
N ALA A 2 -1.05 -32.54 14.27
CA ALA A 2 -2.24 -32.29 13.46
C ALA A 2 -1.82 -31.50 12.22
N GLN A 3 -1.82 -32.17 11.06
CA GLN A 3 -1.59 -31.54 9.77
C GLN A 3 -2.78 -30.62 9.47
N ARG A 4 -2.51 -29.30 9.47
CA ARG A 4 -3.45 -28.29 8.96
C ARG A 4 -3.54 -28.50 7.45
N THR A 5 -4.67 -29.02 6.97
CA THR A 5 -5.00 -29.07 5.55
C THR A 5 -5.08 -27.63 5.05
N VAL A 6 -4.09 -27.20 4.27
CA VAL A 6 -4.11 -25.90 3.61
C VAL A 6 -5.07 -26.06 2.43
N GLU A 7 -6.31 -25.60 2.58
CA GLU A 7 -7.23 -25.44 1.45
C GLU A 7 -6.51 -24.60 0.39
N THR A 8 -6.30 -25.18 -0.79
CA THR A 8 -5.64 -24.49 -1.90
C THR A 8 -6.68 -23.54 -2.49
N ILE A 9 -6.71 -22.31 -1.97
CA ILE A 9 -7.56 -21.25 -2.50
C ILE A 9 -7.12 -21.01 -3.94
N GLU A 10 -8.00 -21.31 -4.91
CA GLU A 10 -7.77 -21.02 -6.31
C GLU A 10 -7.72 -19.50 -6.49
N ARG A 11 -6.53 -18.96 -6.78
CA ARG A 11 -6.32 -17.52 -6.90
C ARG A 11 -6.87 -17.05 -8.25
N ARG A 12 -7.90 -16.22 -8.21
CA ARG A 12 -8.44 -15.56 -9.40
C ARG A 12 -7.63 -14.30 -9.69
N THR A 13 -7.12 -14.18 -10.90
CA THR A 13 -6.52 -12.96 -11.41
C THR A 13 -7.61 -12.04 -11.95
N PHE A 14 -7.47 -10.73 -11.74
CA PHE A 14 -8.43 -9.72 -12.21
C PHE A 14 -7.72 -8.75 -13.17
N PRO A 15 -7.41 -9.18 -14.40
CA PRO A 15 -6.77 -8.32 -15.39
C PRO A 15 -7.65 -7.12 -15.72
N GLU A 16 -7.04 -5.93 -15.90
CA GLU A 16 -7.71 -4.65 -16.20
C GLU A 16 -8.70 -4.13 -15.13
N ILE A 17 -8.52 -4.52 -13.86
CA ILE A 17 -9.36 -3.95 -12.78
C ILE A 17 -9.04 -2.47 -12.59
N SER A 18 -9.97 -1.60 -13.00
CA SER A 18 -9.84 -0.16 -12.77
C SER A 18 -9.88 0.15 -11.27
N LEU A 19 -9.08 1.12 -10.83
CA LEU A 19 -9.12 1.65 -9.46
C LEU A 19 -10.53 2.11 -9.05
N ASP A 20 -11.35 2.54 -10.00
CA ASP A 20 -12.74 2.95 -9.77
C ASP A 20 -13.65 1.80 -9.32
N ALA A 21 -13.27 0.55 -9.60
CA ALA A 21 -14.00 -0.63 -9.16
C ALA A 21 -13.92 -0.83 -7.64
N PHE A 22 -12.87 -0.30 -6.99
CA PHE A 22 -12.68 -0.38 -5.54
C PHE A 22 -13.36 0.76 -4.77
N VAL A 23 -13.81 1.81 -5.46
CA VAL A 23 -14.41 2.98 -4.82
C VAL A 23 -15.91 2.77 -4.61
N ALA A 24 -16.34 2.73 -3.34
CA ALA A 24 -17.74 2.66 -2.96
C ALA A 24 -18.54 3.87 -3.50
N GLU A 25 -19.80 3.66 -3.90
CA GLU A 25 -20.62 4.75 -4.44
C GLU A 25 -20.87 5.88 -3.42
N THR A 26 -20.91 5.54 -2.13
CA THR A 26 -20.99 6.50 -1.03
C THR A 26 -19.79 7.43 -1.00
N ASP A 27 -18.60 6.90 -1.25
CA ASP A 27 -17.35 7.65 -1.21
C ASP A 27 -17.25 8.59 -2.41
N ARG A 28 -17.73 8.17 -3.59
CA ARG A 28 -17.85 9.06 -4.76
C ARG A 28 -18.75 10.25 -4.47
N LYS A 29 -19.89 10.03 -3.81
CA LYS A 29 -20.83 11.10 -3.43
C LYS A 29 -20.22 12.06 -2.41
N ALA A 30 -19.51 11.53 -1.40
CA ALA A 30 -18.80 12.33 -0.41
C ALA A 30 -17.68 13.17 -1.05
N LEU A 31 -16.90 12.57 -1.95
CA LEU A 31 -15.83 13.25 -2.67
C LEU A 31 -16.37 14.36 -3.57
N ALA A 32 -17.48 14.10 -4.29
CA ALA A 32 -18.16 15.13 -5.09
C ALA A 32 -18.73 16.28 -4.23
N ALA A 33 -19.23 15.97 -3.03
CA ALA A 33 -19.70 16.99 -2.08
C ALA A 33 -18.53 17.85 -1.57
N LEU A 34 -17.39 17.23 -1.23
CA LEU A 34 -16.18 17.92 -0.79
C LEU A 34 -15.58 18.80 -1.91
N GLN A 35 -15.57 18.32 -3.16
CA GLN A 35 -15.07 19.10 -4.30
C GLN A 35 -15.91 20.35 -4.62
N ARG A 36 -17.20 20.36 -4.26
CA ARG A 36 -18.09 21.51 -4.43
C ARG A 36 -17.83 22.64 -3.44
N VAL A 37 -17.07 22.39 -2.37
CA VAL A 37 -16.72 23.43 -1.40
C VAL A 37 -15.67 24.37 -2.03
N PRO A 38 -16.00 25.65 -2.27
CA PRO A 38 -15.05 26.59 -2.84
C PRO A 38 -13.83 26.75 -1.91
N LEU A 39 -12.63 26.85 -2.50
CA LEU A 39 -11.30 26.88 -1.87
C LEU A 39 -10.72 25.55 -1.35
N LEU A 40 -11.52 24.55 -0.95
CA LEU A 40 -10.99 23.30 -0.40
C LEU A 40 -10.03 22.54 -1.36
N PRO A 41 -10.34 22.41 -2.68
CA PRO A 41 -9.45 21.73 -3.62
C PRO A 41 -8.08 22.40 -3.77
N LYS A 42 -8.02 23.73 -3.66
CA LYS A 42 -6.78 24.50 -3.79
C LYS A 42 -5.88 24.32 -2.56
N VAL A 43 -6.47 24.25 -1.37
CA VAL A 43 -5.74 23.99 -0.12
C VAL A 43 -5.20 22.56 -0.10
N ILE A 44 -6.02 21.58 -0.48
CA ILE A 44 -5.61 20.18 -0.58
C ILE A 44 -4.47 20.02 -1.60
N SER A 45 -4.61 20.62 -2.80
CA SER A 45 -3.56 20.58 -3.81
C SER A 45 -2.25 21.19 -3.33
N LYS A 46 -2.29 22.27 -2.55
CA LYS A 46 -1.08 22.88 -1.96
C LYS A 46 -0.48 22.03 -0.85
N PHE A 47 -1.31 21.37 -0.05
CA PHE A 47 -0.84 20.40 0.95
C PHE A 47 -0.18 19.18 0.29
N HIS A 48 -0.72 18.73 -0.84
CA HIS A 48 -0.14 17.66 -1.66
C HIS A 48 1.21 18.06 -2.26
N GLU A 49 1.32 19.27 -2.83
CA GLU A 49 2.61 19.82 -3.31
C GLU A 49 3.63 20.00 -2.16
N ALA A 50 3.18 20.26 -0.94
CA ALA A 50 4.04 20.52 0.21
C ALA A 50 4.82 19.28 0.74
N GLY A 51 4.62 18.09 0.16
CA GLY A 51 5.57 17.00 0.35
C GLY A 51 5.26 16.06 1.52
N ALA A 52 4.00 15.83 1.85
CA ALA A 52 3.61 14.75 2.75
C ALA A 52 4.15 13.38 2.25
N ASP A 53 4.02 13.11 0.96
CA ASP A 53 4.55 11.89 0.33
C ASP A 53 6.08 11.84 0.36
N ARG A 54 6.74 12.97 0.09
CA ARG A 54 8.20 13.08 0.17
C ARG A 54 8.69 12.83 1.60
N TRP A 55 7.96 13.35 2.59
CA TRP A 55 8.25 13.14 4.01
C TRP A 55 8.06 11.68 4.41
N ILE A 56 6.95 11.04 4.01
CA ILE A 56 6.70 9.61 4.24
C ILE A 56 7.80 8.76 3.57
N TYR A 57 8.19 9.07 2.34
CA TYR A 57 9.27 8.37 1.64
C TYR A 57 10.60 8.52 2.38
N CYS A 58 11.00 9.74 2.74
CA CYS A 58 12.24 10.00 3.48
C CYS A 58 12.24 9.34 4.87
N TRP A 59 11.10 9.39 5.56
CA TRP A 59 10.93 8.76 6.87
C TRP A 59 11.09 7.25 6.79
N ASN A 60 10.44 6.60 5.81
CA ASN A 60 10.56 5.16 5.62
C ASN A 60 11.97 4.76 5.17
N MET A 61 12.64 5.56 4.33
CA MET A 61 14.03 5.33 3.96
C MET A 61 14.99 5.45 5.15
N ALA A 62 14.70 6.32 6.12
CA ALA A 62 15.53 6.50 7.31
C ALA A 62 15.27 5.44 8.40
N MET A 63 14.00 5.07 8.62
CA MET A 63 13.59 4.19 9.72
C MET A 63 13.42 2.71 9.33
N SER A 64 13.36 2.40 8.03
CA SER A 64 12.99 1.07 7.56
C SER A 64 14.00 0.51 6.57
N VAL A 65 14.10 -0.81 6.52
CA VAL A 65 14.95 -1.51 5.57
C VAL A 65 14.17 -1.76 4.29
N ARG A 66 14.64 -1.24 3.17
CA ARG A 66 14.12 -1.61 1.85
C ARG A 66 14.41 -3.09 1.61
N CYS A 67 13.36 -3.87 1.39
CA CYS A 67 13.46 -5.30 1.20
C CYS A 67 13.57 -5.63 -0.28
N GLY A 68 14.71 -6.20 -0.68
CA GLY A 68 14.87 -6.83 -1.99
C GLY A 68 14.46 -8.31 -1.98
N PRO A 69 14.36 -8.94 -3.17
CA PRO A 69 13.98 -10.35 -3.32
C PRO A 69 14.91 -11.32 -2.56
N LYS A 70 16.14 -10.89 -2.25
CA LYS A 70 17.14 -11.70 -1.51
C LYS A 70 17.06 -11.60 0.02
N GLN A 71 16.46 -10.53 0.57
CA GLN A 71 16.46 -10.30 2.03
C GLN A 71 15.23 -10.91 2.70
N TYR A 72 14.06 -10.81 2.07
CA TYR A 72 12.78 -11.34 2.59
C TYR A 72 11.93 -11.93 1.46
N GLY A 73 12.45 -12.97 0.80
CA GLY A 73 11.86 -13.56 -0.40
C GLY A 73 10.40 -14.00 -0.24
N THR A 74 10.00 -14.52 0.93
CA THR A 74 8.61 -14.95 1.17
C THR A 74 7.64 -13.78 1.16
N VAL A 75 7.95 -12.68 1.85
CA VAL A 75 7.08 -11.50 1.92
C VAL A 75 7.07 -10.79 0.57
N TYR A 76 8.23 -10.65 -0.06
CA TYR A 76 8.35 -10.04 -1.38
C TYR A 76 7.52 -10.79 -2.44
N ARG A 77 7.56 -12.14 -2.44
CA ARG A 77 6.77 -12.96 -3.35
C ARG A 77 5.26 -12.83 -3.13
N ILE A 78 4.81 -12.66 -1.89
CA ILE A 78 3.38 -12.41 -1.61
C ILE A 78 2.96 -11.06 -2.20
N VAL A 79 3.80 -10.04 -2.07
CA VAL A 79 3.52 -8.71 -2.63
C VAL A 79 3.52 -8.74 -4.16
N GLU A 80 4.47 -9.44 -4.77
CA GLU A 80 4.55 -9.68 -6.21
C GLU A 80 3.29 -10.40 -6.70
N GLU A 81 2.91 -11.51 -6.07
CA GLU A 81 1.70 -12.26 -6.43
C GLU A 81 0.42 -11.42 -6.28
N CYS A 82 0.30 -10.63 -5.22
CA CYS A 82 -0.82 -9.69 -5.07
C CYS A 82 -0.80 -8.60 -6.16
N SER A 83 0.37 -8.14 -6.57
CA SER A 83 0.52 -7.13 -7.63
C SER A 83 0.10 -7.69 -8.98
N ASP A 84 0.48 -8.94 -9.27
CA ASP A 84 0.08 -9.66 -10.49
C ASP A 84 -1.43 -9.94 -10.54
N ILE A 85 -2.04 -10.28 -9.40
CA ILE A 85 -3.49 -10.52 -9.30
C ILE A 85 -4.30 -9.25 -9.51
N LEU A 86 -3.81 -8.12 -8.98
CA LEU A 86 -4.48 -6.81 -9.00
C LEU A 86 -4.08 -5.95 -10.21
N ASP A 87 -3.23 -6.46 -11.11
CA ASP A 87 -2.75 -5.75 -12.30
C ASP A 87 -2.12 -4.39 -11.97
N MET A 88 -1.31 -4.34 -10.90
CA MET A 88 -0.64 -3.12 -10.44
C MET A 88 0.89 -3.24 -10.49
N PRO A 89 1.63 -2.13 -10.67
CA PRO A 89 3.09 -2.17 -10.60
C PRO A 89 3.54 -2.60 -9.20
N THR A 90 4.58 -3.44 -9.14
CA THR A 90 5.10 -3.95 -7.88
C THR A 90 5.58 -2.79 -6.97
N PRO A 91 5.00 -2.62 -5.78
CA PRO A 91 5.38 -1.55 -4.88
C PRO A 91 6.75 -1.80 -4.23
N GLU A 92 7.43 -0.73 -3.82
CA GLU A 92 8.65 -0.86 -3.03
C GLU A 92 8.32 -1.30 -1.60
N LEU A 93 8.86 -2.46 -1.18
CA LEU A 93 8.64 -3.03 0.14
C LEU A 93 9.65 -2.50 1.16
N TYR A 94 9.15 -1.98 2.27
CA TYR A 94 9.92 -1.54 3.42
C TYR A 94 9.48 -2.33 4.66
N LEU A 95 10.46 -2.70 5.48
CA LEU A 95 10.24 -3.44 6.72
C LEU A 95 10.81 -2.65 7.89
N THR A 96 9.97 -2.45 8.90
CA THR A 96 10.34 -1.76 10.14
C THR A 96 10.08 -2.69 11.33
N ASN A 97 10.99 -2.70 12.30
CA ASN A 97 10.72 -3.35 13.58
C ASN A 97 9.83 -2.43 14.42
N ASN A 98 8.64 -2.89 14.80
CA ASN A 98 7.71 -2.16 15.66
C ASN A 98 7.06 -3.13 16.64
N PRO A 99 7.01 -2.86 17.96
CA PRO A 99 6.34 -3.72 18.93
C PRO A 99 4.86 -4.01 18.62
N PHE A 100 4.21 -3.20 17.77
CA PHE A 100 2.86 -3.44 17.28
C PHE A 100 2.86 -3.84 15.79
N PRO A 101 2.31 -5.02 15.44
CA PRO A 101 2.17 -5.43 14.05
C PRO A 101 1.17 -4.50 13.34
N ASN A 102 1.61 -3.85 12.27
CA ASN A 102 0.81 -2.95 11.46
C ASN A 102 1.36 -2.94 10.01
N ALA A 103 0.53 -2.73 9.01
CA ALA A 103 0.96 -2.55 7.63
C ALA A 103 0.28 -1.32 7.03
N PHE A 104 1.04 -0.53 6.28
CA PHE A 104 0.51 0.66 5.59
C PHE A 104 1.05 0.70 4.17
N ALA A 105 0.17 1.05 3.22
CA ALA A 105 0.52 1.29 1.83
C ALA A 105 0.23 2.76 1.48
N GLY A 106 1.17 3.42 0.81
CA GLY A 106 1.01 4.81 0.39
C GLY A 106 1.76 5.10 -0.90
N GLY A 107 1.12 5.81 -1.82
CA GLY A 107 1.68 6.07 -3.16
C GLY A 107 0.81 7.05 -3.94
N LEU A 108 0.66 8.28 -3.44
CA LEU A 108 -0.22 9.27 -4.06
C LEU A 108 0.50 10.05 -5.18
N ILE A 109 1.79 10.36 -5.02
CA ILE A 109 2.58 11.21 -5.94
C ILE A 109 3.91 10.53 -6.37
N GLY A 110 4.28 9.38 -5.76
CA GLY A 110 5.54 8.67 -6.01
C GLY A 110 5.37 7.14 -6.10
N PRO A 111 6.47 6.35 -6.16
CA PRO A 111 6.37 4.90 -6.21
C PRO A 111 5.56 4.40 -5.02
N THR A 112 4.61 3.49 -5.26
CA THR A 112 3.79 2.90 -4.21
C THR A 112 4.70 2.22 -3.19
N LEU A 113 4.66 2.70 -1.95
CA LEU A 113 5.43 2.16 -0.85
C LEU A 113 4.53 1.25 -0.03
N LEU A 114 5.00 0.05 0.26
CA LEU A 114 4.38 -0.84 1.22
C LEU A 114 5.30 -0.97 2.43
N CYS A 115 4.84 -0.47 3.58
CA CYS A 115 5.56 -0.58 4.84
C CYS A 115 4.89 -1.63 5.72
N VAL A 116 5.60 -2.72 5.97
CA VAL A 116 5.21 -3.71 6.96
C VAL A 116 5.97 -3.42 8.23
N ARG A 117 5.22 -3.15 9.30
CA ARG A 117 5.75 -3.05 10.65
C ARG A 117 5.43 -4.35 11.37
N ALA A 118 6.45 -5.15 11.65
CA ALA A 118 6.29 -6.38 12.39
C ALA A 118 6.87 -6.22 13.79
N SER A 119 6.11 -6.68 14.78
CA SER A 119 6.63 -7.08 16.07
C SER A 119 7.18 -8.48 15.85
N LEU A 120 8.41 -8.75 16.26
CA LEU A 120 9.13 -10.01 16.06
C LEU A 120 9.93 -10.11 14.74
N ILE A 121 11.01 -9.32 14.67
CA ILE A 121 12.25 -9.75 13.99
C ILE A 121 13.39 -9.48 14.96
N LEU A 122 13.45 -10.29 16.01
CA LEU A 122 14.64 -10.72 16.74
C LEU A 122 14.35 -12.13 17.26
#